data_AF-A0A7X8RBU4-F1
#
_entry.id   AF-A0A7X8RBU4-F1
#
_cell.length_a   1.000
_cell.length_b   1.000
_cell.length_c   1.000
_cell.angle_alpha   90.00
_cell.angle_beta   90.00
_cell.angle_gamma   90.00
#
_symmetry.space_group_name_H-M   'P 1'
#
loop_
_entity.id
_entity.type
_entity.pdbx_description
1 polymer ?
#
loop_
_entity_poly.entity_id
_entity_poly.type
_entity_poly.pdbx_seq_one_letter_code
_entity_poly.pdbx_strand_id
1 'polypeptide(L)'
;MDMVIAAGFGEAHLKKNGEIIWSEDNKEYKDCITVKDAEEMAAKDPDNDWRFEIIGPLSEVEYQRHDKGKWVLIRTGLGFA
;
A
#
# COMPACT_ATOMS: atom_id res chain seq x y z
N MET A 1 12.81 -4.01 -3.04
CA MET A 1 11.61 -3.49 -3.70
C MET A 1 11.55 -2.01 -3.36
N ASP A 2 12.10 -1.16 -4.22
CA ASP A 2 12.24 0.28 -3.93
C ASP A 2 11.09 1.11 -4.50
N MET A 3 9.96 0.46 -4.81
CA MET A 3 8.76 1.14 -5.28
C MET A 3 8.10 1.88 -4.12
N VAL A 4 7.85 3.18 -4.32
CA VAL A 4 7.15 4.04 -3.36
C VAL A 4 5.66 3.71 -3.41
N ILE A 5 5.03 3.60 -2.24
CA ILE A 5 3.58 3.51 -2.10
C ILE A 5 3.06 4.94 -2.17
N ALA A 6 2.80 5.41 -3.39
CA ALA A 6 2.21 6.72 -3.63
C ALA A 6 1.37 6.74 -4.92
N ALA A 7 0.24 7.44 -4.90
CA ALA A 7 -0.59 7.76 -6.06
C ALA A 7 -0.11 9.04 -6.75
N GLY A 8 0.42 10.00 -5.98
CA GLY A 8 0.86 11.31 -6.47
C GLY A 8 -0.30 12.28 -6.75
N PHE A 9 -1.38 11.78 -7.37
CA PHE A 9 -2.68 12.44 -7.43
C PHE A 9 -3.77 11.40 -7.16
N GLY A 10 -4.25 11.38 -5.90
CA GLY A 10 -5.15 10.36 -5.40
C GLY A 10 -4.83 10.05 -3.94
N GLU A 11 -4.97 8.78 -3.55
CA GLU A 11 -4.65 8.30 -2.21
C GLU A 11 -3.84 7.01 -2.27
N ALA A 12 -2.92 6.84 -1.34
CA ALA A 12 -2.26 5.57 -1.09
C ALA A 12 -2.22 5.28 0.40
N HIS A 13 -2.55 4.04 0.76
CA HIS A 13 -2.71 3.62 2.15
C HIS A 13 -2.02 2.29 2.40
N LEU A 14 -1.43 2.13 3.59
CA LEU A 14 -1.04 0.84 4.14
C LEU A 14 -2.02 0.48 5.25
N LYS A 15 -2.59 -0.73 5.16
CA LYS A 15 -3.59 -1.26 6.08
C LYS A 15 -3.07 -2.48 6.82
N LYS A 16 -3.45 -2.58 8.09
CA LYS A 16 -3.29 -3.76 8.94
C LYS A 16 -4.67 -4.17 9.46
N ASN A 17 -5.11 -5.39 9.16
CA ASN A 17 -6.44 -5.90 9.50
C ASN A 17 -7.58 -4.97 9.05
N GLY A 18 -7.41 -4.29 7.91
CA GLY A 18 -8.37 -3.33 7.38
C GLY A 18 -8.27 -1.92 7.94
N GLU A 19 -7.47 -1.68 8.99
CA GLU A 19 -7.24 -0.34 9.54
C GLU A 19 -6.07 0.34 8.84
N ILE A 20 -6.24 1.60 8.44
CA ILE A 20 -5.17 2.41 7.84
C ILE A 20 -4.16 2.77 8.93
N ILE A 21 -2.92 2.28 8.80
CA ILE A 21 -1.82 2.58 9.72
C ILE A 21 -0.85 3.62 9.15
N TRP A 22 -0.90 3.84 7.83
CA TRP A 22 -0.16 4.87 7.13
C TRP A 22 -0.93 5.33 5.89
N SER A 23 -0.86 6.62 5.59
CA SER A 23 -1.45 7.25 4.42
C SER A 23 -0.47 8.26 3.81
N GLU A 24 -0.55 8.45 2.50
CA GLU A 24 0.20 9.48 1.78
C GLU A 24 -0.29 10.91 2.07
N ASP A 25 -1.44 11.08 2.72
CA ASP A 25 -2.05 12.38 2.93
C ASP A 25 -1.07 13.42 3.52
N ASN A 26 -1.04 14.59 2.89
CA ASN A 26 -0.15 15.71 3.22
C ASN A 26 1.35 15.35 3.24
N LYS A 27 1.81 14.33 2.50
CA LYS A 27 3.23 13.99 2.35
C LYS A 27 3.79 14.40 0.99
N GLU A 28 5.05 14.83 0.99
CA GLU A 28 5.81 14.88 -0.25
C GLU A 28 6.25 13.47 -0.65
N TYR A 29 6.42 13.23 -1.96
CA TYR A 29 6.81 11.91 -2.49
C TYR A 29 8.04 11.30 -1.80
N LYS A 30 9.01 12.14 -1.40
CA LYS A 30 10.24 11.72 -0.71
C LYS A 30 10.00 11.20 0.72
N ASP A 31 8.87 11.57 1.32
CA ASP A 31 8.48 11.19 2.68
C ASP A 31 7.50 9.99 2.66
N CYS A 32 7.12 9.51 1.47
CA CYS A 32 6.29 8.34 1.31
C CYS A 32 7.09 7.05 1.54
N ILE A 33 6.42 6.06 2.13
CA ILE A 33 7.05 4.76 2.40
C ILE A 33 7.16 3.95 1.11
N THR A 34 8.12 3.02 1.10
CA THR A 34 8.27 2.04 0.02
C THR A 34 7.58 0.72 0.37
N VAL A 35 7.40 -0.13 -0.64
CA VAL A 35 6.98 -1.53 -0.45
C VAL A 35 7.97 -2.28 0.45
N LYS A 36 9.27 -1.92 0.42
CA LYS A 36 10.26 -2.49 1.33
C LYS A 36 9.98 -2.10 2.77
N ASP A 37 9.67 -0.84 3.06
CA ASP A 37 9.34 -0.38 4.41
C ASP A 37 8.08 -1.09 4.94
N ALA A 38 7.05 -1.22 4.08
CA ALA A 38 5.85 -1.98 4.38
C ALA A 38 6.15 -3.47 4.66
N GLU A 39 7.03 -4.10 3.88
CA GLU A 39 7.47 -5.48 4.14
C GLU A 39 8.25 -5.60 5.46
N GLU A 40 9.09 -4.63 5.80
CA GLU A 40 9.82 -4.64 7.08
C GLU A 40 8.87 -4.49 8.29
N MET A 41 7.78 -3.74 8.14
CA MET A 41 6.71 -3.68 9.13
C MET A 41 5.97 -5.02 9.23
N ALA A 42 5.52 -5.55 8.09
CA ALA A 42 4.74 -6.78 8.05
C ALA A 42 5.54 -8.02 8.47
N ALA A 43 6.84 -8.06 8.19
CA ALA A 43 7.71 -9.17 8.58
C ALA A 43 7.93 -9.25 10.10
N LYS A 44 7.78 -8.14 10.84
CA LYS A 44 7.82 -8.11 12.31
C LYS A 44 6.51 -8.60 12.93
N ASP A 45 5.46 -8.73 12.13
CA ASP A 45 4.12 -9.04 12.59
C ASP A 45 3.33 -9.86 11.54
N PRO A 46 3.79 -11.10 11.29
CA PRO A 46 3.37 -11.89 10.13
C PRO A 46 1.95 -12.46 10.22
N ASP A 47 1.36 -12.52 11.42
CA ASP A 47 0.05 -13.15 11.66
C ASP A 47 -1.13 -12.21 11.33
N ASN A 48 -0.85 -10.96 10.96
CA ASN A 48 -1.85 -9.96 10.62
C ASN A 48 -2.05 -9.83 9.11
N ASP A 49 -3.23 -9.36 8.70
CA ASP A 49 -3.52 -9.10 7.29
C ASP A 49 -2.93 -7.75 6.88
N TRP A 50 -1.93 -7.79 6.00
CA TRP A 50 -1.24 -6.61 5.50
C TRP A 50 -1.63 -6.32 4.07
N ARG A 51 -2.08 -5.10 3.81
CA ARG A 51 -2.48 -4.65 2.48
C ARG A 51 -1.98 -3.25 2.21
N PHE A 52 -1.69 -2.95 0.96
CA PHE A 52 -1.63 -1.55 0.53
C PHE A 52 -2.50 -1.34 -0.69
N GLU A 53 -3.07 -0.15 -0.79
CA GLU A 53 -3.87 0.26 -1.93
C GLU A 53 -3.36 1.57 -2.50
N ILE A 54 -3.50 1.71 -3.81
CA ILE A 54 -3.21 2.93 -4.55
C ILE A 54 -4.48 3.25 -5.33
N ILE A 55 -5.09 4.39 -5.05
CA ILE A 55 -6.35 4.83 -5.61
C ILE A 55 -6.08 6.11 -6.39
N GLY A 56 -5.99 5.99 -7.71
CA GLY A 56 -5.86 7.11 -8.63
C GLY A 56 -7.18 7.43 -9.34
N PRO A 57 -7.20 8.44 -10.23
CA PRO A 57 -8.42 8.87 -10.91
C PRO A 57 -8.93 7.80 -11.88
N LEU A 58 -8.03 7.15 -12.62
CA LEU A 58 -8.37 6.23 -13.70
C LEU A 58 -8.03 4.76 -13.38
N SER A 59 -7.53 4.50 -12.19
CA SER A 59 -7.17 3.15 -11.76
C SER A 59 -7.07 3.07 -10.24
N GLU A 60 -7.45 1.92 -9.70
CA GLU A 60 -7.13 1.55 -8.32
C GLU A 60 -6.57 0.13 -8.27
N VAL A 61 -5.70 -0.14 -7.30
CA VAL A 61 -5.11 -1.46 -7.05
C VAL A 61 -5.02 -1.71 -5.56
N GLU A 62 -5.26 -2.96 -5.14
CA GLU A 62 -5.01 -3.43 -3.77
C GLU A 62 -4.10 -4.66 -3.82
N TYR A 63 -3.01 -4.59 -3.07
CA TYR A 63 -2.08 -5.71 -2.87
C TYR A 63 -2.21 -6.25 -1.46
N GLN A 64 -2.11 -7.56 -1.32
CA GLN A 64 -2.10 -8.26 -0.04
C GLN A 64 -0.81 -9.05 0.12
N ARG A 65 -0.24 -9.02 1.32
CA ARG A 65 0.91 -9.87 1.65
C ARG A 65 0.45 -11.30 1.93
N HIS A 66 0.99 -12.25 1.18
CA HIS A 66 0.68 -13.69 1.36
C HIS A 66 1.81 -14.45 2.05
N ASP A 67 3.04 -13.97 1.92
CA ASP A 67 4.22 -14.55 2.55
C ASP A 67 5.34 -13.49 2.59
N LYS A 68 6.48 -13.82 3.19
CA LYS A 68 7.68 -12.99 3.22
C LYS A 68 8.10 -12.54 1.82
N GLY A 69 8.08 -11.24 1.60
CA GLY A 69 8.41 -10.61 0.32
C GLY A 69 7.42 -10.90 -0.81
N LYS A 70 6.26 -11.49 -0.51
CA LYS A 70 5.26 -11.87 -1.50
C LYS A 70 3.98 -11.04 -1.34
N TRP A 71 3.95 -9.95 -2.11
CA TRP A 71 2.78 -9.08 -2.27
C TRP A 71 2.04 -9.44 -3.55
N VAL A 72 0.76 -9.78 -3.42
CA VAL A 72 -0.09 -10.26 -4.50
C VAL A 72 -1.17 -9.24 -4.77
N LEU A 73 -1.35 -8.86 -6.04
CA LEU A 73 -2.46 -8.02 -6.48
C LEU A 73 -3.76 -8.82 -6.32
N ILE A 74 -4.66 -8.34 -5.46
CA ILE A 74 -5.93 -9.02 -5.17
C ILE A 74 -7.16 -8.28 -5.72
N ARG A 75 -7.04 -6.97 -5.99
CA ARG A 75 -8.10 -6.15 -6.57
C ARG A 75 -7.54 -5.13 -7.54
N THR A 76 -8.28 -4.89 -8.61
CA THR A 76 -8.10 -3.77 -9.53
C THR A 76 -9.46 -3.10 -9.74
N GLY A 77 -9.46 -1.79 -9.99
CA GLY A 77 -10.67 -1.03 -10.30
C GLY A 77 -10.37 0.18 -11.18
N LEU A 78 -11.43 0.94 -11.51
CA LEU A 78 -11.38 2.05 -12.47
C LEU A 78 -10.91 3.37 -11.85
N GLY A 79 -10.60 3.40 -10.55
CA GLY A 79 -10.32 4.64 -9.84
C GLY A 79 -11.59 5.40 -9.47
N PHE A 80 -11.45 6.68 -9.13
CA PHE A 80 -12.53 7.51 -8.61
C PHE A 80 -13.19 8.47 -9.61
N ALA A 81 -12.72 8.54 -10.87
CA ALA A 81 -13.19 9.48 -11.89
C ALA A 81 -14.01 8.84 -13.01
#